data_AF-A0A821TYV3-F1
#
_entry.id   AF-A0A821TYV3-F1
#
_cell.length_a   1.000
_cell.length_b   1.000
_cell.length_c   1.000
_cell.angle_alpha   90.00
_cell.angle_beta   90.00
_cell.angle_gamma   90.00
#
_symmetry.space_group_name_H-M   'P 1'
#
loop_
_entity.id
_entity.type
_entity.pdbx_description
1 polymer ?
#
loop_
_entity_poly.entity_id
_entity_poly.type
_entity_poly.pdbx_seq_one_letter_code
_entity_poly.pdbx_strand_id
1 'polypeptide(L)'
;SMLRKPTVMSAENLPIGLLLEAIENSFGSFDRFKEMFTAASVNIFGSGWILLYIDAQSKLLSINFTINQDNPIMFDKNHVVLLCIDLWEHAYYPVYENHQNEYVNNFWRIINWPFVESLYTQGITKRHKL
;
A
#
# COMPACT_ATOMS: atom_id res chain seq x y z
N SER A 1 -40.30 -16.20 -12.64
CA SER A 1 -40.19 -14.87 -12.01
C SER A 1 -39.72 -15.05 -10.59
N MET A 2 -38.44 -14.76 -10.35
CA MET A 2 -37.84 -14.35 -9.08
C MET A 2 -36.39 -13.98 -9.41
N LEU A 3 -36.25 -12.81 -10.04
CA LEU A 3 -34.95 -12.15 -10.17
C LEU A 3 -34.50 -11.84 -8.75
N ARG A 4 -33.50 -12.58 -8.24
CA ARG A 4 -32.73 -12.10 -7.10
C ARG A 4 -32.03 -10.84 -7.58
N LYS A 5 -32.52 -9.69 -7.12
CA LYS A 5 -31.81 -8.42 -7.26
C LYS A 5 -30.40 -8.63 -6.68
N PRO A 6 -29.31 -8.23 -7.37
CA PRO A 6 -28.02 -8.21 -6.73
C PRO A 6 -28.06 -7.09 -5.69
N THR A 7 -28.12 -7.46 -4.42
CA THR A 7 -27.76 -6.56 -3.33
C THR A 7 -26.63 -7.20 -2.57
N VAL A 8 -25.40 -6.82 -2.93
CA VAL A 8 -24.31 -6.70 -1.98
C VAL A 8 -23.56 -5.44 -2.38
N MET A 9 -23.73 -4.37 -1.60
CA MET A 9 -22.74 -3.30 -1.55
C MET A 9 -21.44 -3.97 -1.10
N SER A 10 -20.43 -4.03 -1.98
CA SER A 10 -19.15 -4.62 -1.63
C SER A 10 -18.59 -3.88 -0.42
N ALA A 11 -18.37 -4.58 0.69
CA ALA A 11 -17.62 -4.04 1.82
C ALA A 11 -16.30 -3.47 1.27
N GLU A 12 -15.96 -2.24 1.66
CA GLU A 12 -14.71 -1.63 1.24
C GLU A 12 -13.53 -2.51 1.67
N ASN A 13 -12.56 -2.71 0.76
CA ASN A 13 -11.35 -3.48 1.07
C ASN A 13 -10.42 -2.61 1.92
N LEU A 14 -10.48 -2.77 3.24
CA LEU A 14 -9.83 -1.89 4.22
C LEU A 14 -8.77 -2.62 5.05
N PRO A 15 -7.72 -1.90 5.53
CA PRO A 15 -6.80 -2.41 6.53
C PRO A 15 -7.52 -2.77 7.83
N ILE A 16 -6.88 -3.62 8.62
CA ILE A 16 -7.45 -4.18 9.85
C ILE A 16 -6.48 -3.99 11.01
N GLY A 17 -7.00 -4.05 12.24
CA GLY A 17 -6.19 -4.15 13.44
C GLY A 17 -5.24 -2.96 13.66
N LEU A 18 -4.03 -3.27 14.13
CA LEU A 18 -3.06 -2.26 14.54
C LEU A 18 -2.52 -1.46 13.35
N LEU A 19 -2.51 -2.05 12.15
CA LEU A 19 -2.15 -1.33 10.93
C LEU A 19 -3.11 -0.18 10.64
N LEU A 20 -4.43 -0.36 10.83
CA LEU A 20 -5.39 0.72 10.60
C LEU A 20 -5.12 1.88 11.57
N GLU A 21 -4.93 1.58 12.85
CA GLU A 21 -4.57 2.58 13.86
C GLU A 21 -3.25 3.30 13.51
N ALA A 22 -2.24 2.56 13.04
CA ALA A 22 -0.97 3.14 12.61
C ALA A 22 -1.10 4.05 11.39
N ILE A 23 -1.97 3.68 10.43
CA ILE A 23 -2.30 4.49 9.26
C ILE A 23 -2.98 5.79 9.71
N GLU A 24 -3.99 5.72 10.56
CA GLU A 24 -4.69 6.90 11.06
C GLU A 24 -3.75 7.81 11.87
N ASN A 25 -2.86 7.24 12.68
CA ASN A 25 -1.86 8.01 13.42
C ASN A 25 -0.84 8.71 12.51
N SER A 26 -0.45 8.09 11.39
CA SER A 26 0.59 8.62 10.51
C SER A 26 0.06 9.58 9.44
N PHE A 27 -1.19 9.37 8.99
CA PHE A 27 -1.78 10.08 7.85
C PHE A 27 -3.08 10.83 8.20
N GLY A 28 -3.59 10.68 9.42
CA GLY A 28 -4.83 11.29 9.91
C GLY A 28 -6.09 10.45 9.63
N SER A 29 -6.15 9.76 8.50
CA SER A 29 -7.23 8.80 8.18
C SER A 29 -6.78 7.80 7.10
N PHE A 30 -7.51 6.68 6.97
CA PHE A 30 -7.29 5.76 5.85
C PHE A 30 -7.55 6.42 4.48
N ASP A 31 -8.58 7.24 4.37
CA ASP A 31 -8.88 7.97 3.13
C ASP A 31 -7.73 8.90 2.74
N ARG A 32 -7.16 9.61 3.72
CA ARG A 32 -6.02 10.50 3.48
C ARG A 32 -4.78 9.71 3.04
N PHE A 33 -4.52 8.57 3.67
CA PHE A 33 -3.47 7.65 3.23
C PHE A 33 -3.69 7.19 1.79
N LYS A 34 -4.91 6.75 1.46
CA LYS A 34 -5.28 6.27 0.12
C LYS A 34 -5.10 7.36 -0.94
N GLU A 35 -5.53 8.59 -0.63
CA GLU A 35 -5.30 9.76 -1.48
C GLU A 35 -3.81 10.00 -1.72
N MET A 36 -3.02 10.07 -0.65
CA MET A 36 -1.57 10.34 -0.75
C MET A 36 -0.82 9.25 -1.51
N PHE A 37 -1.13 7.98 -1.25
CA PHE A 37 -0.51 6.84 -1.93
C PHE A 37 -0.90 6.79 -3.42
N THR A 38 -2.18 7.06 -3.73
CA THR A 38 -2.66 7.13 -5.11
C THR A 38 -2.01 8.29 -5.85
N ALA A 39 -1.98 9.48 -5.25
CA ALA A 39 -1.34 10.66 -5.83
C ALA A 39 0.17 10.44 -6.07
N ALA A 40 0.85 9.77 -5.14
CA ALA A 40 2.24 9.38 -5.31
C ALA A 40 2.40 8.38 -6.47
N SER A 41 1.45 7.47 -6.68
CA SER A 41 1.52 6.43 -7.72
C SER A 41 1.25 6.93 -9.14
N VAL A 42 0.47 7.99 -9.31
CA VAL A 42 0.08 8.49 -10.64
C VAL A 42 0.96 9.63 -11.17
N ASN A 43 1.72 10.30 -10.30
CA ASN A 43 2.53 11.48 -10.67
C ASN A 43 4.00 11.17 -10.94
N ILE A 44 4.35 9.90 -11.13
CA ILE A 44 5.72 9.46 -11.32
C ILE A 44 6.03 9.37 -12.81
N PHE A 45 7.19 9.88 -13.18
CA PHE A 45 7.76 9.68 -14.51
C PHE A 45 8.93 8.70 -14.41
N GLY A 46 8.83 7.58 -15.12
CA GLY A 46 9.83 6.52 -15.11
C GLY A 46 9.39 5.28 -14.34
N SER A 47 10.30 4.32 -14.22
CA SER A 47 10.02 3.00 -13.65
C SER A 47 10.41 2.91 -12.18
N GLY A 48 9.58 2.26 -11.38
CA GLY A 48 9.85 2.07 -9.96
C GLY A 48 8.64 1.62 -9.17
N TRP A 49 8.67 1.91 -7.87
CA TRP A 49 7.69 1.42 -6.90
C TRP A 49 7.18 2.54 -6.01
N ILE A 50 5.89 2.51 -5.66
CA ILE A 50 5.42 3.21 -4.46
C ILE A 50 5.31 2.21 -3.33
N LEU A 51 5.92 2.56 -2.20
CA LEU A 51 6.09 1.70 -1.04
C LEU A 51 5.48 2.36 0.18
N LEU A 52 4.64 1.63 0.91
CA LEU A 52 4.31 1.90 2.31
C LEU A 52 5.29 1.12 3.17
N TYR A 53 5.95 1.81 4.09
CA TYR A 53 6.84 1.19 5.06
C TYR A 53 6.69 1.83 6.44
N ILE A 54 7.09 1.08 7.46
CA ILE A 54 7.17 1.51 8.85
C ILE A 54 8.63 1.71 9.23
N ASP A 55 8.95 2.82 9.88
CA ASP A 55 10.17 2.88 10.68
C ASP A 55 9.89 2.20 12.03
N ALA A 56 10.53 1.07 12.28
CA ALA A 56 10.33 0.30 13.50
C ALA A 56 10.76 1.04 14.78
N GLN A 57 11.62 2.06 14.68
CA GLN A 57 12.08 2.86 15.80
C GLN A 57 11.04 3.92 16.19
N SER A 58 10.62 4.77 15.26
CA SER A 58 9.60 5.80 15.51
C SER A 58 8.17 5.27 15.53
N LYS A 59 7.94 4.08 14.94
CA LYS A 59 6.62 3.50 14.65
C LYS A 59 5.74 4.39 13.76
N LEU A 60 6.36 5.24 12.94
CA LEU A 60 5.65 6.07 11.95
C LEU A 60 5.68 5.43 10.57
N LEU A 61 4.53 5.45 9.89
CA LEU A 61 4.42 5.01 8.52
C LEU A 61 4.85 6.13 7.57
N SER A 62 5.37 5.72 6.41
CA SER A 62 5.76 6.63 5.34
C SER A 62 5.49 6.01 3.98
N ILE A 63 5.23 6.89 3.01
CA ILE A 63 5.08 6.56 1.60
C ILE A 63 6.33 7.05 0.88
N ASN A 64 6.98 6.19 0.13
CA ASN A 64 8.17 6.56 -0.64
C ASN A 64 8.09 6.00 -2.07
N PHE A 65 8.47 6.84 -3.03
CA PHE A 65 8.80 6.40 -4.37
C PHE A 65 10.25 5.96 -4.42
N THR A 66 10.49 4.78 -5.01
CA THR A 66 11.83 4.33 -5.35
C THR A 66 11.97 4.10 -6.83
N ILE A 67 13.05 4.63 -7.39
CA ILE A 67 13.44 4.40 -8.77
C ILE A 67 13.97 2.96 -8.92
N ASN A 68 13.65 2.32 -10.04
CA ASN A 68 14.15 1.00 -10.42
C ASN A 68 13.86 -0.11 -9.37
N GLN A 69 14.90 -0.58 -8.67
CA GLN A 69 14.84 -1.69 -7.71
C GLN A 69 15.18 -1.24 -6.28
N ASP A 70 15.30 0.06 -6.08
CA ASP A 70 15.61 0.62 -4.77
C ASP A 70 14.45 0.35 -3.80
N ASN A 71 14.77 0.23 -2.51
CA ASN A 71 13.77 0.04 -1.47
C ASN A 71 14.23 0.69 -0.14
N PRO A 72 13.30 1.11 0.73
CA PRO A 72 13.59 1.78 2.00
C PRO A 72 14.56 1.04 2.92
N ILE A 73 14.62 -0.29 2.84
CA ILE A 73 15.47 -1.15 3.68
C ILE A 73 16.96 -0.91 3.38
N MET A 74 17.28 -0.50 2.14
CA MET A 74 18.66 -0.18 1.76
C MET A 74 19.18 1.09 2.42
N PHE A 75 18.28 2.04 2.73
CA PHE A 75 18.64 3.33 3.32
C PHE A 75 18.65 3.29 4.85
N ASP A 76 17.77 2.49 5.45
CA ASP A 76 17.78 2.22 6.87
C ASP A 76 17.28 0.80 7.16
N LYS A 77 18.08 0.03 7.89
CA LYS A 77 17.71 -1.32 8.34
C LYS A 77 16.46 -1.32 9.21
N ASN A 78 16.10 -0.20 9.85
CA ASN A 78 14.91 -0.08 10.70
C ASN A 78 13.61 0.03 9.90
N HIS A 79 13.68 0.31 8.60
CA HIS A 79 12.51 0.29 7.73
C HIS A 79 12.02 -1.14 7.49
N VAL A 80 10.70 -1.30 7.44
CA VAL A 80 10.03 -2.56 7.07
C VAL A 80 8.96 -2.21 6.03
N VAL A 81 9.12 -2.75 4.82
CA VAL A 81 8.15 -2.58 3.73
C VAL A 81 6.89 -3.41 4.02
N LEU A 82 5.73 -2.78 3.85
CA LEU A 82 4.42 -3.36 4.17
C LEU A 82 3.56 -3.57 2.92
N LEU A 83 3.58 -2.61 2.02
CA LEU A 83 2.80 -2.64 0.78
C LEU A 83 3.63 -2.01 -0.34
N CYS A 84 3.57 -2.60 -1.54
CA CYS A 84 4.18 -2.05 -2.73
C CYS A 84 3.21 -2.09 -3.92
N ILE A 85 3.34 -1.13 -4.82
CA ILE A 85 2.78 -1.20 -6.17
C ILE A 85 3.91 -1.03 -7.18
N ASP A 86 3.97 -1.96 -8.14
CA ASP A 86 4.93 -1.93 -9.25
C ASP A 86 4.39 -1.01 -10.35
N LEU A 87 5.18 0.00 -10.73
CA LEU A 87 4.82 0.98 -11.75
C LEU A 87 5.71 0.89 -13.00
N TRP A 88 6.46 -0.21 -13.15
CA TRP A 88 7.00 -0.58 -14.44
C TRP A 88 5.86 -0.89 -15.42
N GLU A 89 5.96 -0.40 -16.67
CA GLU A 89 4.93 -0.64 -17.70
C GLU A 89 4.62 -2.13 -17.85
N HIS A 90 5.63 -3.01 -17.74
CA HIS A 90 5.41 -4.47 -17.84
C HIS A 90 4.48 -5.05 -16.76
N ALA A 91 4.29 -4.36 -15.63
CA ALA A 91 3.40 -4.81 -14.57
C ALA A 91 1.91 -4.63 -14.91
N TYR A 92 1.57 -3.63 -15.74
CA TYR A 92 0.18 -3.25 -15.99
C TYR A 92 -0.21 -3.18 -17.46
N TYR A 93 0.73 -2.92 -18.37
CA TYR A 93 0.46 -2.71 -19.78
C TYR A 93 -0.32 -3.84 -20.47
N PRO A 94 -0.10 -5.14 -20.17
CA PRO A 94 -0.84 -6.22 -20.83
C PRO A 94 -2.37 -6.16 -20.65
N VAL A 95 -2.85 -5.50 -19.58
CA VAL A 95 -4.28 -5.39 -19.26
C VAL A 95 -4.78 -3.95 -19.38
N TYR A 96 -3.95 -2.98 -18.98
CA TYR A 96 -4.35 -1.58 -18.83
C TYR A 96 -3.79 -0.68 -19.94
N GLU A 97 -2.85 -1.16 -20.76
CA GLU A 97 -2.13 -0.34 -21.74
C GLU A 97 -1.60 0.96 -21.09
N ASN A 98 -1.98 2.13 -21.63
CA ASN A 98 -1.57 3.45 -21.12
C ASN A 98 -2.44 3.95 -19.94
N HIS A 99 -3.34 3.12 -19.39
CA HIS A 99 -4.26 3.52 -18.31
C HIS A 99 -3.71 3.21 -16.92
N GLN A 100 -2.54 3.78 -16.58
CA GLN A 100 -1.92 3.62 -15.25
C GLN A 100 -2.86 3.99 -14.10
N ASN A 101 -3.68 5.03 -14.27
CA ASN A 101 -4.67 5.44 -13.25
C ASN A 101 -5.69 4.32 -12.96
N GLU A 102 -6.11 3.57 -13.97
CA GLU A 102 -7.03 2.45 -13.79
C GLU A 102 -6.37 1.30 -13.05
N TYR A 103 -5.11 0.99 -13.39
CA TYR A 103 -4.30 0.01 -12.68
C TYR A 103 -4.16 0.36 -11.20
N VAL A 104 -3.80 1.61 -10.87
CA VAL A 104 -3.68 2.09 -9.47
C VAL A 104 -5.05 2.05 -8.76
N ASN A 105 -6.15 2.38 -9.44
CA ASN A 105 -7.48 2.31 -8.83
C ASN A 105 -7.92 0.86 -8.54
N ASN A 106 -7.60 -0.07 -9.42
CA ASN A 106 -7.91 -1.49 -9.23
C ASN A 106 -7.00 -2.16 -8.19
N PHE A 107 -5.77 -1.68 -8.03
CA PHE A 107 -4.85 -2.14 -6.99
C PHE A 107 -5.51 -2.13 -5.61
N TRP A 108 -6.22 -1.06 -5.24
CA TRP A 108 -6.93 -0.95 -3.96
C TRP A 108 -7.93 -2.08 -3.68
N ARG A 109 -8.51 -2.66 -4.73
CA ARG A 109 -9.51 -3.74 -4.61
C ARG A 109 -8.89 -5.11 -4.33
N ILE A 110 -7.60 -5.27 -4.61
CA ILE A 110 -6.90 -6.56 -4.54
C ILE A 110 -5.86 -6.64 -3.43
N ILE A 111 -5.66 -5.57 -2.66
CA ILE A 111 -4.72 -5.56 -1.53
C ILE A 111 -5.14 -6.63 -0.51
N ASN A 112 -4.19 -7.49 -0.15
CA ASN A 112 -4.35 -8.45 0.93
C ASN A 112 -4.01 -7.81 2.28
N TRP A 113 -4.96 -7.06 2.85
CA TRP A 113 -4.77 -6.37 4.13
C TRP A 113 -4.36 -7.27 5.31
N PRO A 114 -4.89 -8.49 5.47
CA PRO A 114 -4.40 -9.42 6.49
C PRO A 114 -2.89 -9.71 6.38
N PHE A 115 -2.36 -9.81 5.16
CA PHE A 115 -0.92 -9.99 4.96
C PHE A 115 -0.14 -8.73 5.36
N VAL A 116 -0.60 -7.54 4.96
CA VAL A 116 0.03 -6.26 5.34
C VAL A 116 0.05 -6.06 6.86
N GLU A 117 -1.05 -6.39 7.54
CA GLU A 117 -1.15 -6.38 9.01
C GLU A 117 -0.14 -7.35 9.66
N SER A 118 0.03 -8.54 9.06
CA SER A 118 1.01 -9.52 9.54
C SER A 118 2.45 -9.02 9.42
N LEU A 119 2.77 -8.28 8.35
CA LEU A 119 4.09 -7.65 8.15
C LEU A 119 4.29 -6.52 9.16
N TYR A 120 3.28 -5.68 9.36
CA TYR A 120 3.30 -4.59 10.33
C TYR A 120 3.58 -5.12 11.74
N THR A 121 2.77 -6.09 12.19
CA THR A 121 2.90 -6.71 13.52
C THR A 121 4.27 -7.33 13.73
N GLN A 122 4.81 -8.02 12.71
CA GLN A 122 6.15 -8.58 12.78
C GLN A 122 7.25 -7.51 12.85
N GLY A 123 7.11 -6.43 12.07
CA GLY A 123 8.06 -5.33 12.02
C GLY A 123 8.21 -4.64 13.38
N ILE A 124 7.08 -4.35 14.03
CA ILE A 124 7.08 -3.72 15.36
C ILE A 124 7.48 -4.69 16.49
N THR A 125 7.31 -6.01 16.32
CA THR A 125 7.64 -6.98 17.38
C THR A 125 9.10 -7.43 17.36
N LYS A 126 9.65 -7.76 16.19
CA LYS A 126 11.01 -8.33 16.08
C LYS A 126 12.10 -7.34 16.49
N ARG A 127 11.85 -6.04 16.38
CA ARG A 127 12.83 -4.97 16.66
C ARG A 127 12.76 -4.40 18.07
N HIS A 128 11.74 -4.76 18.86
CA HIS A 128 11.67 -4.45 20.30
C HIS A 128 12.50 -5.41 21.17
N LYS A 129 13.03 -6.51 20.60
CA LYS A 129 13.74 -7.57 21.32
C LYS A 129 15.27 -7.57 21.10
N LEU A 130 15.82 -6.54 20.48
CA LEU A 130 17.26 -6.34 20.28
C LEU A 130 17.73 -5.15 21.10
#